data_AF-A0A521ZCB9-F1
#
_entry.id   AF-A0A521ZCB9-F1
#
_cell.length_a   1.000
_cell.length_b   1.000
_cell.length_c   1.000
_cell.angle_alpha   90.00
_cell.angle_beta   90.00
_cell.angle_gamma   90.00
#
_symmetry.space_group_name_H-M   'P 1'
#
loop_
_entity.id
_entity.type
_entity.pdbx_description
1 polymer ?
#
loop_
_entity_poly.entity_id
_entity_poly.type
_entity_poly.pdbx_seq_one_letter_code
_entity_poly.pdbx_strand_id
1 'polypeptide(L)'
;MRRRKNKNFPGNWGFPKLATISIVLFTAVVISGCMVGYKSNLSITHDDSSPCPSRPKLMGWLCIVDVPEVRYLGINAYGYGPDETHVTVRFAPLNGVTTRWATNEMTIVDKRSQTVLQKVVLNTNPLLGGSSLPGITDYLAVGYGPYIETSFRMNRRVSEAQFHFPSIVVTDKEVPVPPIQLQDKMRFPVVAPIYISH
;
A
#
# COMPACT_ATOMS: atom_id res chain seq x y z
N MET A 1 -18.39 81.98 -23.84
CA MET A 1 -17.91 80.80 -23.09
C MET A 1 -18.99 79.72 -23.10
N ARG A 2 -18.74 78.57 -23.75
CA ARG A 2 -19.73 77.48 -23.95
C ARG A 2 -19.75 76.52 -22.74
N ARG A 3 -20.92 76.33 -22.13
CA ARG A 3 -21.22 75.30 -21.12
C ARG A 3 -20.99 73.90 -21.72
N ARG A 4 -20.19 73.04 -21.08
CA ARG A 4 -20.10 71.61 -21.43
C ARG A 4 -21.14 70.82 -20.63
N LYS A 5 -21.85 69.98 -21.38
CA LYS A 5 -22.96 69.13 -20.96
C LYS A 5 -22.50 68.02 -20.01
N ASN A 6 -23.36 67.79 -19.03
CA ASN A 6 -23.46 66.60 -18.21
C ASN A 6 -23.59 65.35 -19.10
N LYS A 7 -22.84 64.29 -18.80
CA LYS A 7 -23.12 62.93 -19.27
C LYS A 7 -23.20 62.01 -18.05
N ASN A 8 -24.43 61.84 -17.57
CA ASN A 8 -24.82 60.68 -16.80
C ASN A 8 -24.64 59.45 -17.69
N PHE A 9 -23.80 58.51 -17.26
CA PHE A 9 -23.92 57.11 -17.66
C PHE A 9 -24.51 56.36 -16.46
N PRO A 10 -25.71 55.77 -16.58
CA PRO A 10 -26.21 54.83 -15.60
C PRO A 10 -25.61 53.46 -15.91
N GLY A 11 -25.11 52.78 -14.89
CA GLY A 11 -24.53 51.45 -15.04
C GLY A 11 -24.68 50.67 -13.75
N ASN A 12 -25.86 50.07 -13.57
CA ASN A 12 -26.12 48.97 -12.65
C ASN A 12 -24.99 47.92 -12.75
N TRP A 13 -24.27 47.70 -11.66
CA TRP A 13 -23.49 46.47 -11.42
C TRP A 13 -23.81 45.93 -10.03
N GLY A 14 -25.10 45.82 -9.72
CA GLY A 14 -25.56 44.71 -8.87
C GLY A 14 -25.34 43.41 -9.65
N PHE A 15 -24.90 42.35 -8.97
CA PHE A 15 -24.44 41.06 -9.51
C PHE A 15 -22.97 41.00 -9.96
N PRO A 16 -22.05 40.92 -8.98
CA PRO A 16 -21.02 39.89 -9.08
C PRO A 16 -20.99 38.96 -7.86
N LYS A 17 -21.62 39.33 -6.74
CA LYS A 17 -21.55 38.54 -5.50
C LYS A 17 -22.27 37.19 -5.61
N LEU A 18 -23.45 37.14 -6.23
CA LEU A 18 -24.20 35.88 -6.37
C LEU A 18 -23.59 34.93 -7.39
N ALA A 19 -23.09 35.42 -8.53
CA ALA A 19 -22.39 34.59 -9.51
C ALA A 19 -21.07 34.02 -8.93
N THR A 20 -20.34 34.81 -8.14
CA THR A 20 -19.12 34.35 -7.45
C THR A 20 -19.47 33.33 -6.37
N ILE A 21 -20.54 33.55 -5.58
CA ILE A 21 -21.03 32.58 -4.60
C ILE A 21 -21.47 31.29 -5.29
N SER A 22 -22.16 31.36 -6.43
CA SER A 22 -22.55 30.17 -7.21
C SER A 22 -21.36 29.43 -7.80
N ILE A 23 -20.32 30.12 -8.30
CA ILE A 23 -19.10 29.47 -8.80
C ILE A 23 -18.30 28.84 -7.66
N VAL A 24 -18.22 29.50 -6.49
CA VAL A 24 -17.59 28.96 -5.27
C VAL A 24 -18.39 27.78 -4.72
N LEU A 25 -19.72 27.84 -4.72
CA LEU A 25 -20.56 26.69 -4.35
C LEU A 25 -20.45 25.56 -5.36
N PHE A 26 -20.41 25.84 -6.66
CA PHE A 26 -20.28 24.80 -7.68
C PHE A 26 -18.90 24.13 -7.62
N THR A 27 -17.83 24.90 -7.37
CA THR A 27 -16.50 24.32 -7.11
C THR A 27 -16.45 23.55 -5.79
N ALA A 28 -17.10 24.03 -4.72
CA ALA A 28 -17.20 23.29 -3.47
C ALA A 28 -18.02 21.99 -3.61
N VAL A 29 -19.11 22.00 -4.39
CA VAL A 29 -19.95 20.83 -4.66
C VAL A 29 -19.22 19.84 -5.57
N VAL A 30 -18.47 20.28 -6.58
CA VAL A 30 -17.63 19.41 -7.41
C VAL A 30 -16.49 18.78 -6.59
N ILE A 31 -15.93 19.49 -5.60
CA ILE A 31 -14.93 18.93 -4.66
C ILE A 31 -15.59 17.96 -3.67
N SER A 32 -16.86 18.16 -3.29
CA SER A 32 -17.57 17.25 -2.39
C SER A 32 -17.86 15.86 -2.99
N GLY A 33 -17.73 15.71 -4.31
CA GLY A 33 -17.80 14.44 -5.04
C GLY A 33 -16.45 13.83 -5.42
N CYS A 34 -15.34 14.32 -4.87
CA CYS A 34 -14.01 13.82 -5.12
C CYS A 34 -13.51 13.00 -3.92
N MET A 35 -13.17 11.73 -4.15
CA MET A 35 -12.41 10.98 -3.16
C MET A 35 -10.93 11.32 -3.32
N VAL A 36 -10.30 11.78 -2.24
CA VAL A 36 -8.84 11.92 -2.20
C VAL A 36 -8.24 10.56 -1.90
N GLY A 37 -7.80 9.86 -2.94
CA GLY A 37 -6.94 8.69 -2.81
C GLY A 37 -5.48 9.11 -2.64
N TYR A 38 -4.63 8.18 -2.20
CA TYR A 38 -3.18 8.42 -2.15
C TYR A 38 -2.48 7.37 -2.99
N LYS A 39 -1.61 7.82 -3.90
CA LYS A 39 -0.71 6.94 -4.63
C LYS A 39 0.67 7.03 -3.99
N SER A 40 1.21 5.89 -3.61
CA SER A 40 2.56 5.77 -3.05
C SER A 40 3.51 5.13 -4.06
N ASN A 41 4.73 5.66 -4.13
CA ASN A 41 5.84 5.07 -4.87
C ASN A 41 6.70 4.30 -3.88
N LEU A 42 6.29 3.06 -3.63
CA LEU A 42 6.95 2.16 -2.69
C LEU A 42 7.98 1.31 -3.43
N SER A 43 9.13 1.12 -2.80
CA SER A 43 10.12 0.11 -3.21
C SER A 43 10.43 -0.82 -2.07
N ILE A 44 10.62 -2.11 -2.38
CA ILE A 44 11.09 -3.11 -1.43
C ILE A 44 12.44 -3.66 -1.89
N THR A 45 13.37 -3.80 -0.95
CA THR A 45 14.70 -4.36 -1.17
C THR A 45 14.99 -5.49 -0.19
N HIS A 46 15.88 -6.39 -0.62
CA HIS A 46 16.49 -7.44 0.20
C HIS A 46 17.93 -7.03 0.55
N ASP A 47 18.32 -7.17 1.81
CA ASP A 47 19.69 -6.93 2.31
C ASP A 47 20.37 -5.70 1.71
N ASP A 48 19.69 -4.55 1.72
CA ASP A 48 20.18 -3.24 1.29
C ASP A 48 20.62 -3.08 -0.19
N SER A 49 20.62 -4.15 -0.99
CA SER A 49 21.41 -4.19 -2.23
C SER A 49 20.66 -4.65 -3.47
N SER A 50 19.64 -5.51 -3.32
CA SER A 50 18.92 -6.07 -4.47
C SER A 50 17.44 -5.62 -4.47
N PRO A 51 16.99 -4.85 -5.47
CA PRO A 51 15.56 -4.55 -5.61
C PRO A 51 14.82 -5.87 -5.78
N CYS A 52 13.77 -6.08 -4.98
CA CYS A 52 12.90 -7.23 -5.20
C CYS A 52 12.36 -7.16 -6.63
N PRO A 53 12.26 -8.30 -7.34
CA PRO A 53 11.63 -8.32 -8.65
C PRO A 53 10.15 -7.94 -8.50
N SER A 54 9.84 -6.65 -8.63
CA SER A 54 8.47 -6.19 -8.79
C SER A 54 7.98 -6.70 -10.14
N ARG A 55 6.97 -7.58 -10.15
CA ARG A 55 6.34 -8.06 -11.38
C ARG A 55 4.95 -7.43 -11.48
N PRO A 56 4.84 -6.25 -12.09
CA PRO A 56 3.67 -5.38 -11.97
C PRO A 56 2.41 -5.85 -12.71
N LYS A 57 2.35 -7.09 -13.24
CA LYS A 57 1.34 -7.41 -14.26
C LYS A 57 0.18 -8.31 -13.85
N LEU A 58 0.17 -9.00 -12.69
CA LEU A 58 -0.92 -9.95 -12.44
C LEU A 58 -1.59 -9.92 -11.05
N MET A 59 -0.95 -9.47 -9.95
CA MET A 59 -1.57 -9.65 -8.62
C MET A 59 -1.37 -8.52 -7.58
N GLY A 60 -0.79 -7.37 -7.96
CA GLY A 60 -0.65 -6.24 -7.03
C GLY A 60 0.31 -6.46 -5.85
N TRP A 61 1.14 -7.51 -5.86
CA TRP A 61 2.18 -7.75 -4.84
C TRP A 61 3.48 -7.04 -5.22
N LEU A 62 4.12 -6.41 -4.23
CA LEU A 62 5.25 -5.51 -4.44
C LEU A 62 6.60 -6.25 -4.42
N CYS A 63 6.72 -7.34 -3.65
CA CYS A 63 7.90 -8.20 -3.62
C CYS A 63 7.53 -9.67 -3.36
N ILE A 64 8.25 -10.57 -4.01
CA ILE A 64 8.30 -12.00 -3.70
C ILE A 64 9.76 -12.28 -3.31
N VAL A 65 9.99 -12.70 -2.06
CA VAL A 65 11.31 -13.10 -1.56
C VAL A 65 11.42 -14.60 -1.66
N ASP A 66 12.40 -15.07 -2.41
CA ASP A 66 12.73 -16.50 -2.52
C ASP A 66 13.29 -16.97 -1.19
N VAL A 67 12.56 -17.86 -0.52
CA VAL A 67 13.06 -18.56 0.67
C VAL A 67 13.39 -19.98 0.22
N PRO A 68 14.65 -20.42 0.24
CA PRO A 68 15.10 -21.62 -0.47
C PRO A 68 14.28 -22.90 -0.19
N GLU A 69 13.68 -23.00 0.98
CA GLU A 69 12.93 -24.17 1.44
C GLU A 69 11.41 -24.03 1.38
N VAL A 70 10.90 -22.83 1.09
CA VAL A 70 9.47 -22.48 1.22
C VAL A 70 8.89 -21.83 0.00
N ARG A 71 9.67 -21.79 -1.09
CA ARG A 71 9.40 -21.06 -2.31
C ARG A 71 9.41 -19.56 -2.08
N TYR A 72 8.41 -18.98 -1.41
CA TYR A 72 8.20 -17.54 -1.47
C TYR A 72 7.56 -16.91 -0.21
N LEU A 73 8.03 -15.71 0.15
CA LEU A 73 7.35 -14.76 1.03
C LEU A 73 6.91 -13.54 0.20
N GLY A 74 5.59 -13.34 0.06
CA GLY A 74 5.00 -12.21 -0.62
C GLY A 74 4.76 -11.04 0.32
N ILE A 75 5.16 -9.84 -0.10
CA ILE A 75 4.85 -8.58 0.61
C ILE A 75 4.20 -7.61 -0.36
N ASN A 76 3.04 -7.10 0.04
CA ASN A 76 2.36 -5.99 -0.61
C ASN A 76 2.27 -4.82 0.35
N ALA A 77 2.47 -3.61 -0.16
CA ALA A 77 2.28 -2.40 0.60
C ALA A 77 1.70 -1.30 -0.31
N TYR A 78 0.79 -0.50 0.24
CA TYR A 78 0.24 0.68 -0.44
C TYR A 78 -0.20 1.75 0.56
N GLY A 79 -0.23 3.00 0.10
CA GLY A 79 -0.78 4.11 0.90
C GLY A 79 -2.29 3.97 1.03
N TYR A 80 -2.80 3.89 2.26
CA TYR A 80 -4.23 3.87 2.55
C TYR A 80 -4.77 5.29 2.83
N GLY A 81 -3.89 6.20 3.24
CA GLY A 81 -4.18 7.60 3.53
C GLY A 81 -2.92 8.48 3.45
N PRO A 82 -2.99 9.76 3.86
CA PRO A 82 -1.81 10.63 3.85
C PRO A 82 -0.70 10.06 4.74
N ASP A 83 -1.10 9.54 5.91
CA ASP A 83 -0.20 9.07 6.95
C ASP A 83 -0.41 7.60 7.30
N GLU A 84 -1.07 6.83 6.43
CA GLU A 84 -1.35 5.41 6.70
C GLU A 84 -0.78 4.54 5.59
N THR A 85 -0.07 3.48 5.99
CA THR A 85 0.44 2.48 5.06
C THR A 85 -0.19 1.15 5.40
N HIS A 86 -0.89 0.55 4.44
CA HIS A 86 -1.39 -0.81 4.57
C HIS A 86 -0.33 -1.78 4.07
N VAL A 87 -0.06 -2.82 4.84
CA VAL A 87 0.91 -3.86 4.50
C VAL A 87 0.23 -5.21 4.64
N THR A 88 0.41 -6.03 3.62
CA THR A 88 0.02 -7.43 3.64
C THR A 88 1.25 -8.28 3.46
N VAL A 89 1.45 -9.21 4.39
CA VAL A 89 2.45 -10.26 4.29
C VAL A 89 1.71 -11.55 4.00
N ARG A 90 2.19 -12.29 3.01
CA ARG A 90 1.65 -13.58 2.65
C ARG A 90 2.74 -14.60 2.48
N PHE A 91 2.49 -15.77 3.05
CA PHE A 91 3.39 -16.89 3.07
C PHE A 91 2.65 -18.12 2.50
N ALA A 92 3.26 -18.79 1.51
CA ALA A 92 2.64 -19.93 0.82
C ALA A 92 3.63 -21.11 0.77
N PRO A 93 3.29 -22.28 1.33
CA PRO A 93 4.17 -23.44 1.31
C PRO A 93 4.27 -24.07 -0.09
N LEU A 94 5.35 -24.83 -0.32
CA LEU A 94 5.45 -25.77 -1.44
C LEU A 94 4.41 -26.88 -1.34
N ASN A 95 3.94 -27.39 -2.49
CA ASN A 95 2.99 -28.50 -2.53
C ASN A 95 3.55 -29.73 -1.79
N GLY A 96 2.76 -30.27 -0.85
CA GLY A 96 3.17 -31.42 -0.02
C GLY A 96 4.13 -31.06 1.14
N VAL A 97 4.44 -29.78 1.35
CA VAL A 97 5.33 -29.33 2.43
C VAL A 97 4.52 -28.63 3.51
N THR A 98 4.68 -29.07 4.76
CA THR A 98 4.06 -28.41 5.92
C THR A 98 4.98 -27.34 6.47
N THR A 99 4.44 -26.16 6.68
CA THR A 99 5.24 -25.02 7.14
C THR A 99 4.49 -24.15 8.15
N ARG A 100 5.24 -23.40 8.96
CA ARG A 100 4.70 -22.43 9.92
C ARG A 100 5.76 -21.40 10.32
N TRP A 101 5.34 -20.30 10.91
CA TRP A 101 6.27 -19.43 11.64
C TRP A 101 6.79 -20.11 12.91
N ALA A 102 8.08 -19.92 13.20
CA ALA A 102 8.73 -20.44 14.41
C ALA A 102 8.16 -19.78 15.67
N THR A 103 7.93 -18.47 15.61
CA THR A 103 7.27 -17.68 16.65
C THR A 103 6.17 -16.81 16.04
N ASN A 104 5.31 -16.25 16.88
CA ASN A 104 4.14 -15.48 16.44
C ASN A 104 4.40 -13.97 16.35
N GLU A 105 5.64 -13.49 16.45
CA GLU A 105 5.92 -12.06 16.49
C GLU A 105 6.83 -11.65 15.33
N MET A 106 6.35 -10.71 14.52
CA MET A 106 7.15 -9.93 13.60
C MET A 106 7.37 -8.54 14.18
N THR A 107 8.60 -8.03 14.07
CA THR A 107 8.93 -6.67 14.50
C THR A 107 9.20 -5.78 13.28
N ILE A 108 8.70 -4.55 13.33
CA ILE A 108 8.92 -3.53 12.32
C ILE A 108 9.74 -2.42 12.96
N VAL A 109 10.88 -2.08 12.38
CA VAL A 109 11.78 -1.04 12.88
C VAL A 109 11.90 0.09 11.89
N ASP A 110 12.04 1.31 12.39
CA ASP A 110 12.45 2.46 11.59
C ASP A 110 13.93 2.30 11.27
N LYS A 111 14.27 2.32 9.99
CA LYS A 111 15.65 2.05 9.57
C LYS A 111 16.62 3.15 10.01
N ARG A 112 16.15 4.40 10.15
CA ARG A 112 17.00 5.55 10.48
C ARG A 112 17.26 5.64 11.97
N SER A 113 16.21 5.52 12.78
CA SER A 113 16.32 5.63 14.24
C SER A 113 16.54 4.29 14.94
N GLN A 114 16.40 3.15 14.22
CA GLN A 114 16.45 1.80 14.77
C GLN A 114 15.41 1.55 15.88
N THR A 115 14.35 2.37 15.92
CA THR A 115 13.28 2.24 16.91
C THR A 115 12.22 1.27 16.41
N VAL A 116 11.68 0.45 17.32
CA VAL A 116 10.52 -0.39 17.01
C VAL A 116 9.31 0.49 16.70
N LEU A 117 8.81 0.40 15.47
CA LEU A 117 7.59 1.07 15.03
C LEU A 117 6.35 0.33 15.48
N GLN A 118 6.37 -1.00 15.36
CA GLN A 118 5.22 -1.86 15.62
C GLN A 118 5.66 -3.32 15.76
N LYS A 119 4.91 -4.06 16.56
CA LYS A 119 4.95 -5.53 16.60
C LYS A 119 3.65 -6.08 16.02
N VAL A 120 3.75 -7.11 15.21
CA VAL A 120 2.60 -7.73 14.52
C VAL A 120 2.54 -9.20 14.91
N VAL A 121 1.35 -9.65 15.30
CA VAL A 121 1.10 -11.04 15.64
C VAL A 121 0.83 -11.83 14.36
N LEU A 122 1.62 -12.88 14.14
CA LEU A 122 1.52 -13.80 13.01
C LEU A 122 0.80 -15.09 13.42
N ASN A 123 0.08 -15.69 12.48
CA ASN A 123 -0.54 -16.99 12.67
C ASN A 123 0.50 -18.12 12.55
N THR A 124 0.78 -18.82 13.65
CA THR A 124 1.77 -19.91 13.72
C THR A 124 1.21 -21.30 13.44
N ASN A 125 -0.08 -21.42 13.10
CA ASN A 125 -0.68 -22.70 12.80
C ASN A 125 0.01 -23.35 11.59
N PRO A 126 0.33 -24.65 11.66
CA PRO A 126 0.92 -25.37 10.55
C PRO A 126 -0.02 -25.37 9.34
N LEU A 127 0.57 -25.13 8.18
CA LEU A 127 -0.12 -25.12 6.90
C LEU A 127 0.57 -26.09 5.95
N LEU A 128 -0.18 -27.07 5.46
CA LEU A 128 0.25 -27.95 4.39
C LEU A 128 0.02 -27.26 3.04
N GLY A 129 1.07 -27.14 2.23
CA GLY A 129 0.94 -26.63 0.87
C GLY A 129 0.14 -27.58 -0.02
N GLY A 130 -0.75 -27.02 -0.83
CA GLY A 130 -1.56 -27.75 -1.80
C GLY A 130 -1.23 -27.36 -3.23
N SER A 131 -1.74 -28.09 -4.23
CA SER A 131 -1.48 -27.77 -5.63
C SER A 131 -2.07 -26.41 -6.01
N SER A 132 -1.28 -25.58 -6.67
CA SER A 132 -1.81 -24.47 -7.47
C SER A 132 -2.70 -25.03 -8.59
N LEU A 133 -3.68 -24.25 -9.05
CA LEU A 133 -4.53 -24.67 -10.18
C LEU A 133 -3.65 -25.01 -11.40
N PRO A 134 -4.06 -25.96 -12.27
CA PRO A 134 -3.32 -26.27 -13.49
C PRO A 134 -3.04 -25.00 -14.31
N GLY A 135 -1.77 -24.78 -14.68
CA GLY A 135 -1.34 -23.60 -15.46
C GLY A 135 -0.91 -22.39 -14.63
N ILE A 136 -1.00 -22.45 -13.30
CA ILE A 136 -0.48 -21.42 -12.40
C ILE A 136 0.99 -21.72 -12.12
N THR A 137 1.86 -20.88 -12.68
CA THR A 137 3.31 -20.93 -12.41
C THR A 137 3.61 -20.63 -10.95
N ASP A 138 4.77 -21.06 -10.51
CA ASP A 138 5.25 -20.99 -9.13
C ASP A 138 5.06 -19.62 -8.46
N TYR A 139 5.26 -18.54 -9.21
CA TYR A 139 5.14 -17.16 -8.71
C TYR A 139 3.69 -16.68 -8.57
N LEU A 140 2.78 -17.22 -9.38
CA LEU A 140 1.35 -16.92 -9.26
C LEU A 140 0.74 -17.67 -8.07
N ALA A 141 1.37 -18.74 -7.58
CA ALA A 141 0.87 -19.56 -6.46
C ALA A 141 0.74 -18.77 -5.13
N VAL A 142 1.45 -17.64 -4.95
CA VAL A 142 1.24 -16.76 -3.79
C VAL A 142 -0.23 -16.30 -3.72
N GLY A 143 -0.99 -16.32 -4.82
CA GLY A 143 -2.43 -16.05 -4.84
C GLY A 143 -3.36 -17.26 -4.88
N TYR A 144 -2.84 -18.46 -5.07
CA TYR A 144 -3.64 -19.64 -5.41
C TYR A 144 -3.14 -20.87 -4.66
N GLY A 145 -3.95 -21.36 -3.72
CA GLY A 145 -3.65 -22.48 -2.83
C GLY A 145 -3.80 -22.09 -1.36
N PRO A 146 -3.48 -22.99 -0.42
CA PRO A 146 -3.44 -22.67 1.00
C PRO A 146 -2.30 -21.66 1.28
N TYR A 147 -2.60 -20.59 2.01
CA TYR A 147 -1.60 -19.59 2.42
C TYR A 147 -1.88 -19.07 3.84
N ILE A 148 -0.84 -18.55 4.49
CA ILE A 148 -0.95 -17.74 5.69
C ILE A 148 -0.83 -16.29 5.26
N GLU A 149 -1.82 -15.47 5.60
CA GLU A 149 -1.82 -14.04 5.34
C GLU A 149 -1.98 -13.26 6.63
N THR A 150 -1.27 -12.15 6.72
CA THR A 150 -1.44 -11.17 7.78
C THR A 150 -1.45 -9.79 7.15
N SER A 151 -2.58 -9.10 7.29
CA SER A 151 -2.78 -7.72 6.85
C SER A 151 -2.84 -6.81 8.06
N PHE A 152 -2.10 -5.71 8.03
CA PHE A 152 -2.09 -4.74 9.12
C PHE A 152 -1.87 -3.32 8.58
N ARG A 153 -2.23 -2.36 9.43
CA ARG A 153 -2.10 -0.94 9.15
C ARG A 153 -1.00 -0.37 10.04
N MET A 154 -0.13 0.41 9.41
CA MET A 154 0.79 1.29 10.12
C MET A 154 0.18 2.68 10.10
N ASN A 155 -0.19 3.19 11.29
CA ASN A 155 -0.77 4.54 11.49
C ASN A 155 0.27 5.66 11.34
N ARG A 156 1.24 5.45 10.44
CA ARG A 156 2.26 6.43 10.05
C ARG A 156 2.70 6.16 8.62
N ARG A 157 3.13 7.21 7.93
CA ARG A 157 3.85 7.06 6.67
C ARG A 157 5.18 6.36 6.94
N VAL A 158 5.41 5.25 6.24
CA VAL A 158 6.69 4.55 6.28
C VAL A 158 7.64 5.22 5.31
N SER A 159 8.54 6.06 5.82
CA SER A 159 9.60 6.63 4.98
C SER A 159 10.60 5.54 4.59
N GLU A 160 11.14 4.84 5.59
CA GLU A 160 12.01 3.67 5.51
C GLU A 160 11.75 2.77 6.73
N ALA A 161 11.29 1.55 6.50
CA ALA A 161 11.13 0.53 7.55
C ALA A 161 11.83 -0.77 7.16
N GLN A 162 12.21 -1.52 8.18
CA GLN A 162 12.73 -2.87 8.06
C GLN A 162 11.83 -3.84 8.83
N PHE A 163 11.43 -4.92 8.16
CA PHE A 163 10.63 -6.00 8.70
C PHE A 163 11.57 -7.12 9.14
N HIS A 164 11.49 -7.46 10.43
CA HIS A 164 12.17 -8.61 11.02
C HIS A 164 11.14 -9.70 11.23
N PHE A 165 11.16 -10.68 10.33
CA PHE A 165 10.33 -11.85 10.41
C PHE A 165 10.93 -12.88 11.36
N PRO A 166 10.09 -13.65 12.08
CA PRO A 166 10.59 -14.86 12.70
C PRO A 166 11.00 -15.87 11.63
N SER A 167 11.83 -16.83 12.00
CA SER A 167 12.17 -17.94 11.11
C SER A 167 10.92 -18.73 10.68
N ILE A 168 11.04 -19.42 9.56
CA ILE A 168 10.01 -20.35 9.07
C ILE A 168 10.46 -21.77 9.42
N VAL A 169 9.57 -22.56 9.99
CA VAL A 169 9.77 -24.00 10.18
C VAL A 169 9.18 -24.72 8.98
N VAL A 170 10.01 -25.51 8.31
CA VAL A 170 9.67 -26.35 7.15
C VAL A 170 9.83 -27.81 7.57
N THR A 171 8.72 -28.49 7.83
CA THR A 171 8.71 -29.82 8.44
C THR A 171 9.49 -29.79 9.77
N ASP A 172 10.79 -30.12 9.76
CA ASP A 172 11.65 -30.22 10.94
C ASP A 172 12.79 -29.19 10.96
N LYS A 173 12.93 -28.40 9.88
CA LYS A 173 14.05 -27.45 9.69
C LYS A 173 13.60 -26.02 9.91
N GLU A 174 14.34 -25.28 10.73
CA GLU A 174 14.17 -23.83 10.86
C GLU A 174 14.99 -23.09 9.80
N VAL A 175 14.34 -22.15 9.13
CA VAL A 175 14.87 -21.40 7.99
C VAL A 175 14.77 -19.91 8.32
N PRO A 176 15.91 -19.21 8.46
CA PRO A 176 15.90 -17.79 8.78
C PRO A 176 15.33 -17.00 7.60
N VAL A 177 14.52 -15.99 7.91
CA VAL A 177 14.04 -15.02 6.92
C VAL A 177 14.89 -13.76 7.04
N PRO A 178 15.61 -13.38 5.98
CA PRO A 178 16.39 -12.16 5.96
C PRO A 178 15.50 -10.92 6.13
N PRO A 179 16.01 -9.83 6.73
CA PRO A 179 15.23 -8.62 6.91
C PRO A 179 14.81 -8.01 5.57
N ILE A 180 13.55 -7.59 5.48
CA ILE A 180 13.02 -6.98 4.26
C ILE A 180 12.83 -5.50 4.49
N GLN A 181 13.20 -4.65 3.53
CA GLN A 181 13.09 -3.21 3.68
C GLN A 181 12.01 -2.64 2.78
N LEU A 182 11.24 -1.69 3.29
CA LEU A 182 10.24 -0.93 2.54
C LEU A 182 10.59 0.56 2.62
N GLN A 183 10.57 1.22 1.47
CA GLN A 183 10.81 2.64 1.33
C GLN A 183 9.68 3.30 0.54
N ASP A 184 9.04 4.34 1.10
CA ASP A 184 8.06 5.17 0.40
C ASP A 184 8.72 6.44 -0.14
N LYS A 185 9.17 6.38 -1.41
CA LYS A 185 9.90 7.46 -2.06
C LYS A 185 9.03 8.69 -2.26
N MET A 186 7.75 8.50 -2.56
CA MET A 186 6.86 9.60 -2.89
C MET A 186 5.40 9.21 -2.65
N ARG A 187 4.65 10.09 -1.97
CA ARG A 187 3.21 9.96 -1.81
C ARG A 187 2.54 11.23 -2.30
N PHE A 188 1.56 11.09 -3.18
CA PHE A 188 0.80 12.23 -3.68
C PHE A 188 -0.72 11.94 -3.64
N PRO A 189 -1.53 12.96 -3.31
CA PRO A 189 -2.97 12.84 -3.39
C PRO A 189 -3.37 12.66 -4.86
N VAL A 190 -4.25 11.71 -5.11
CA VAL A 190 -4.89 11.50 -6.40
C VAL A 190 -6.36 11.79 -6.21
N VAL A 191 -6.84 12.79 -6.95
CA VAL A 191 -8.25 13.15 -6.98
C VAL A 191 -8.93 12.26 -8.01
N ALA A 192 -9.80 11.37 -7.57
CA ALA A 192 -10.63 10.55 -8.47
C ALA A 192 -12.10 11.00 -8.34
N PRO A 193 -12.82 11.20 -9.45
CA PRO A 193 -14.25 11.46 -9.39
C PRO A 193 -14.97 10.24 -8.81
N ILE A 194 -15.86 10.46 -7.84
CA ILE A 194 -16.73 9.39 -7.33
C ILE A 194 -17.75 9.08 -8.42
N TYR A 195 -17.58 7.95 -9.10
CA TYR A 195 -18.66 7.38 -9.90
C TYR A 195 -19.64 6.70 -8.94
N ILE A 196 -20.71 7.40 -8.57
CA ILE A 196 -21.84 6.78 -7.88
C ILE A 196 -22.56 5.91 -8.92
N SER A 197 -22.31 4.61 -8.91
CA SER A 197 -23.14 3.65 -9.64
C SER A 197 -24.48 3.55 -8.92
N HIS A 198 -25.52 4.14 -9.50
CA HIS A 198 -26.92 3.91 -9.11
C HIS A 198 -27.40 2.55 -9.60
#